data_AF-A0A347AE20-F1
#
_entry.id   AF-A0A347AE20-F1
#
_cell.length_a   1.000
_cell.length_b   1.000
_cell.length_c   1.000
_cell.angle_alpha   90.00
_cell.angle_beta   90.00
_cell.angle_gamma   90.00
#
_symmetry.space_group_name_H-M   'P 1'
#
loop_
_entity.id
_entity.type
_entity.pdbx_description
1 polymer ?
#
loop_
_entity_poly.entity_id
_entity_poly.type
_entity_poly.pdbx_seq_one_letter_code
_entity_poly.pdbx_strand_id
1 'polypeptide(L)'
;MIESKIKVLRKAAQVSTMHDSDKIWCVIAGNEDMVNNVAYEAISEKERVQILFREHITMKESLVTKKFDFIILYGDLNKIRDLSLICKDNGGAYLKIAPFYVLNEPNLILLVGPDTVIKKFVGDIEKKGIKYSFILEDKTTGFIETDVYMTNRLPKLVRNVIDPLFKMTDVVLSTLLISTGEDNIKKVKEIAKSNQIFALEFKKILEEE
;
A
#
# COMPACT_ATOMS: atom_id res chain seq x y z
N MET A 1 29.69 -19.73 -14.35
CA MET A 1 29.03 -18.62 -15.08
C MET A 1 27.82 -19.06 -15.92
N ILE A 2 27.81 -20.27 -16.47
CA ILE A 2 26.64 -20.85 -17.18
C ILE A 2 25.52 -21.25 -16.20
N GLU A 3 25.89 -21.78 -15.04
CA GLU A 3 24.98 -22.24 -13.97
C GLU A 3 24.11 -21.13 -13.38
N SER A 4 24.64 -19.92 -13.21
CA SER A 4 23.88 -18.76 -12.72
C SER A 4 22.85 -18.29 -13.73
N LYS A 5 23.17 -18.30 -15.03
CA LYS A 5 22.21 -18.00 -16.10
C LYS A 5 21.12 -19.06 -16.22
N ILE A 6 21.46 -20.35 -16.04
CA ILE A 6 20.48 -21.44 -16.01
C ILE A 6 19.54 -21.30 -14.80
N LYS A 7 20.06 -20.89 -13.63
CA LYS A 7 19.25 -20.65 -12.42
C LYS A 7 18.30 -19.47 -12.59
N VAL A 8 18.74 -18.38 -13.23
CA VAL A 8 17.91 -17.22 -13.57
C VAL A 8 16.85 -17.59 -14.61
N LEU A 9 17.21 -18.34 -15.65
CA LEU A 9 16.26 -18.82 -16.67
C LEU A 9 15.24 -19.81 -16.10
N ARG A 10 15.65 -20.72 -15.19
CA ARG A 10 14.70 -21.58 -14.45
C ARG A 10 13.79 -20.79 -13.52
N LYS A 11 14.30 -19.74 -12.88
CA LYS A 11 13.50 -18.84 -12.02
C LYS A 11 12.50 -18.03 -12.86
N ALA A 12 12.88 -17.59 -14.05
CA ALA A 12 11.97 -16.93 -15.00
C ALA A 12 10.96 -17.91 -15.64
N ALA A 13 11.35 -19.17 -15.88
CA ALA A 13 10.47 -20.20 -16.44
C ALA A 13 9.47 -20.76 -15.41
N GLN A 14 9.83 -20.81 -14.13
CA GLN A 14 8.88 -21.05 -13.04
C GLN A 14 7.81 -19.96 -12.95
N VAL A 15 8.16 -18.72 -13.30
CA VAL A 15 7.22 -17.58 -13.34
C VAL A 15 6.28 -17.67 -14.56
N SER A 16 6.60 -18.46 -15.59
CA SER A 16 5.86 -18.48 -16.86
C SER A 16 5.02 -19.75 -17.11
N THR A 17 4.94 -20.70 -16.17
CA THR A 17 4.30 -22.01 -16.41
C THR A 17 3.12 -22.36 -15.50
N MET A 18 2.60 -21.41 -14.72
CA MET A 18 1.41 -21.65 -13.88
C MET A 18 0.14 -21.15 -14.58
N HIS A 19 -0.61 -22.07 -15.16
CA HIS A 19 -1.98 -21.85 -15.65
C HIS A 19 -2.90 -22.92 -15.04
N ASP A 20 -3.47 -22.61 -13.87
CA ASP A 20 -4.91 -22.60 -13.57
C ASP A 20 -5.10 -22.05 -12.13
N SER A 21 -5.85 -20.95 -12.01
CA SER A 21 -6.15 -20.20 -10.77
C SER A 21 -4.98 -19.88 -9.83
N ASP A 22 -3.95 -19.16 -10.29
CA ASP A 22 -3.01 -18.52 -9.36
C ASP A 22 -3.78 -17.46 -8.57
N LYS A 23 -4.12 -17.78 -7.31
CA LYS A 23 -4.64 -16.78 -6.37
C LYS A 23 -3.48 -15.92 -5.87
N ILE A 24 -3.69 -14.62 -5.88
CA ILE A 24 -2.69 -13.66 -5.42
C ILE A 24 -3.31 -12.69 -4.44
N TRP A 25 -2.44 -12.06 -3.65
CA TRP A 25 -2.84 -10.93 -2.82
C TRP A 25 -2.59 -9.62 -3.55
N CYS A 26 -3.38 -8.63 -3.18
CA CYS A 26 -3.32 -7.30 -3.74
C CYS A 26 -3.60 -6.28 -2.66
N VAL A 27 -2.77 -5.24 -2.61
CA VAL A 27 -3.04 -4.04 -1.81
C VAL A 27 -3.39 -2.91 -2.77
N ILE A 28 -4.51 -2.24 -2.53
CA ILE A 28 -4.94 -1.04 -3.27
C ILE A 28 -5.05 0.10 -2.28
N ALA A 29 -4.45 1.25 -2.59
CA ALA A 29 -4.52 2.44 -1.75
C ALA A 29 -4.74 3.71 -2.57
N GLY A 30 -5.52 4.66 -2.05
CA GLY A 30 -5.78 5.94 -2.71
C GLY A 30 -6.97 6.67 -2.11
N ASN A 31 -7.61 7.51 -2.93
CA ASN A 31 -8.81 8.25 -2.51
C ASN A 31 -9.96 7.31 -2.17
N GLU A 32 -10.81 7.74 -1.24
CA GLU A 32 -11.97 6.98 -0.75
C GLU A 32 -12.87 6.50 -1.90
N ASP A 33 -13.23 7.38 -2.84
CA ASP A 33 -14.08 7.04 -3.99
C ASP A 33 -13.46 5.97 -4.89
N MET A 34 -12.15 6.02 -5.11
CA MET A 34 -11.44 5.02 -5.92
C MET A 34 -11.44 3.66 -5.22
N VAL A 35 -11.16 3.63 -3.91
CA VAL A 35 -11.18 2.39 -3.13
C VAL A 35 -12.61 1.84 -3.01
N ASN A 36 -13.63 2.70 -2.93
CA ASN A 36 -15.04 2.32 -2.97
C ASN A 36 -15.41 1.61 -4.28
N ASN A 37 -14.96 2.14 -5.42
CA ASN A 37 -15.20 1.51 -6.72
C ASN A 37 -14.57 0.12 -6.80
N VAL A 38 -13.32 -0.01 -6.36
CA VAL A 38 -12.62 -1.31 -6.30
C VAL A 38 -13.34 -2.28 -5.37
N ALA A 39 -13.78 -1.81 -4.19
CA ALA A 39 -14.48 -2.65 -3.22
C ALA A 39 -15.83 -3.14 -3.78
N TYR A 40 -16.57 -2.27 -4.47
CA TYR A 40 -17.83 -2.63 -5.12
C TYR A 40 -17.65 -3.71 -6.19
N GLU A 41 -16.64 -3.54 -7.05
CA GLU A 41 -16.28 -4.52 -8.08
C GLU A 41 -15.81 -5.86 -7.49
N ALA A 42 -15.08 -5.82 -6.37
CA ALA A 42 -14.66 -7.02 -5.65
C ALA A 42 -15.86 -7.76 -5.02
N ILE A 43 -16.79 -7.04 -4.37
CA ILE A 43 -17.99 -7.63 -3.73
C ILE A 43 -18.90 -8.27 -4.77
N SER A 44 -19.04 -7.63 -5.94
CA SER A 44 -19.84 -8.16 -7.04
C SER A 44 -19.31 -9.50 -7.57
N GLU A 45 -18.05 -9.83 -7.27
CA GLU A 45 -17.31 -10.99 -7.78
C GLU A 45 -16.78 -11.86 -6.64
N LYS A 46 -17.58 -12.00 -5.58
CA LYS A 46 -17.26 -12.72 -4.34
C LYS A 46 -16.76 -14.16 -4.52
N GLU A 47 -17.08 -14.80 -5.63
CA GLU A 47 -16.64 -16.17 -5.94
C GLU A 47 -15.17 -16.21 -6.38
N ARG A 48 -14.62 -15.06 -6.80
CA ARG A 48 -13.30 -14.92 -7.43
C ARG A 48 -12.34 -14.04 -6.63
N VAL A 49 -12.88 -13.10 -5.84
CA VAL A 49 -12.10 -12.18 -5.02
C VAL A 49 -12.75 -12.01 -3.64
N GLN A 50 -11.93 -12.08 -2.61
CA GLN A 50 -12.28 -11.82 -1.23
C GLN A 50 -11.59 -10.54 -0.75
N ILE A 51 -12.34 -9.69 -0.04
CA ILE A 51 -11.78 -8.58 0.72
C ILE A 51 -11.31 -9.14 2.06
N LEU A 52 -10.01 -9.07 2.32
CA LEU A 52 -9.42 -9.53 3.58
C LEU A 52 -9.40 -8.42 4.63
N PHE A 53 -9.16 -7.18 4.20
CA PHE A 53 -8.97 -6.07 5.11
C PHE A 53 -9.28 -4.76 4.39
N ARG A 54 -9.83 -3.79 5.12
CA ARG A 54 -10.07 -2.42 4.63
C ARG A 54 -9.91 -1.45 5.79
N GLU A 55 -9.29 -0.31 5.53
CA GLU A 55 -9.09 0.73 6.52
C GLU A 55 -9.23 2.13 5.90
N HIS A 56 -9.76 3.04 6.71
CA HIS A 56 -9.96 4.45 6.38
C HIS A 56 -8.99 5.29 7.21
N ILE A 57 -8.02 5.94 6.57
CA ILE A 57 -6.96 6.67 7.26
C ILE A 57 -7.22 8.17 7.18
N THR A 58 -7.21 8.80 8.35
CA THR A 58 -7.17 10.26 8.51
C THR A 58 -5.89 10.65 9.24
N MET A 59 -4.95 11.27 8.53
CA MET A 59 -3.68 11.71 9.08
C MET A 59 -3.66 13.24 9.21
N LYS A 60 -3.39 13.76 10.40
CA LYS A 60 -3.25 15.20 10.66
C LYS A 60 -1.78 15.59 10.63
N GLU A 61 -1.43 16.54 9.75
CA GLU A 61 -0.09 17.09 9.63
C GLU A 61 -0.16 18.62 9.57
N SER A 62 0.36 19.29 10.60
CA SER A 62 0.31 20.74 10.75
C SER A 62 -1.10 21.32 10.58
N LEU A 63 -1.39 21.93 9.43
CA LEU A 63 -2.67 22.59 9.11
C LEU A 63 -3.56 21.74 8.19
N VAL A 64 -3.05 20.60 7.73
CA VAL A 64 -3.65 19.78 6.69
C VAL A 64 -4.04 18.42 7.27
N THR A 65 -5.16 17.90 6.80
CA THR A 65 -5.63 16.55 7.04
C THR A 65 -5.56 15.80 5.72
N LYS A 66 -4.77 14.73 5.70
CA LYS A 66 -4.65 13.82 4.56
C LYS A 66 -5.61 12.67 4.80
N LYS A 67 -6.46 12.38 3.82
CA LYS A 67 -7.42 11.27 3.90
C LYS A 67 -7.15 10.30 2.78
N PHE A 68 -7.14 9.03 3.11
CA PHE A 68 -7.01 7.97 2.13
C PHE A 68 -7.49 6.65 2.69
N ASP A 69 -7.86 5.76 1.78
CA ASP A 69 -8.25 4.41 2.10
C ASP A 69 -7.22 3.44 1.54
N PHE A 70 -7.21 2.24 2.12
CA PHE A 70 -6.65 1.10 1.42
C PHE A 70 -7.43 -0.17 1.72
N ILE A 71 -7.31 -1.12 0.81
CA ILE A 71 -7.99 -2.41 0.84
C ILE A 71 -7.01 -3.51 0.46
N ILE A 72 -7.15 -4.66 1.10
CA ILE A 72 -6.36 -5.86 0.84
C ILE A 72 -7.30 -6.92 0.30
N LEU A 73 -6.97 -7.43 -0.87
CA LEU A 73 -7.75 -8.39 -1.63
C LEU A 73 -6.97 -9.69 -1.79
N TYR A 74 -7.69 -10.80 -1.85
CA TYR A 74 -7.15 -12.10 -2.23
C TYR A 74 -8.07 -12.76 -3.25
N GLY A 75 -7.52 -13.24 -4.35
CA GLY A 75 -8.36 -13.83 -5.40
C GLY A 75 -7.63 -14.16 -6.68
N ASP A 76 -8.40 -14.53 -7.69
CA ASP A 76 -7.92 -14.90 -9.02
C ASP A 76 -7.01 -13.83 -9.62
N LEU A 77 -5.83 -14.22 -10.10
CA LEU A 77 -4.87 -13.33 -10.76
C LEU A 77 -5.49 -12.45 -11.84
N ASN A 78 -6.36 -13.03 -12.68
CA ASN A 78 -7.01 -12.29 -13.76
C ASN A 78 -7.93 -11.21 -13.22
N LYS A 79 -8.79 -11.52 -12.23
CA LYS A 79 -9.71 -10.53 -11.67
C LYS A 79 -8.97 -9.47 -10.86
N ILE A 80 -7.96 -9.87 -10.08
CA ILE A 80 -7.08 -8.94 -9.37
C ILE A 80 -6.34 -8.02 -10.35
N ARG A 81 -5.96 -8.50 -11.54
CA ARG A 81 -5.38 -7.67 -12.60
C ARG A 81 -6.40 -6.65 -13.14
N ASP A 82 -7.65 -7.04 -13.34
CA ASP A 82 -8.67 -6.09 -13.80
C ASP A 82 -8.90 -4.98 -12.76
N LEU A 83 -9.03 -5.36 -11.47
CA LEU A 83 -9.13 -4.39 -10.37
C LEU A 83 -7.90 -3.48 -10.26
N SER A 84 -6.71 -4.00 -10.61
CA SER A 84 -5.48 -3.20 -10.64
C SER A 84 -5.50 -2.10 -11.69
N LEU A 85 -6.10 -2.38 -12.85
CA LEU A 85 -6.23 -1.41 -13.93
C LEU A 85 -7.20 -0.30 -13.50
N ILE A 86 -8.35 -0.67 -12.92
CA ILE A 86 -9.30 0.31 -12.35
C ILE A 86 -8.60 1.20 -11.32
N CYS A 87 -7.81 0.61 -10.41
CA CYS A 87 -7.05 1.38 -9.44
C CYS A 87 -6.10 2.39 -10.11
N LYS A 88 -5.28 1.95 -11.08
CA LYS A 88 -4.30 2.80 -11.75
C LYS A 88 -4.91 3.90 -12.60
N ASP A 89 -5.99 3.59 -13.31
CA ASP A 89 -6.73 4.56 -14.15
C ASP A 89 -7.38 5.65 -13.30
N ASN A 90 -7.72 5.33 -12.04
CA ASN A 90 -8.28 6.27 -11.07
C ASN A 90 -7.23 6.86 -10.10
N GLY A 91 -5.94 6.79 -10.45
CA GLY A 91 -4.88 7.48 -9.71
C GLY A 91 -4.31 6.72 -8.50
N GLY A 92 -4.73 5.48 -8.25
CA GLY A 92 -4.35 4.71 -7.06
C GLY A 92 -2.97 4.05 -7.08
N ALA A 93 -2.52 3.63 -5.90
CA ALA A 93 -1.39 2.72 -5.70
C ALA A 93 -1.90 1.27 -5.60
N TYR A 94 -1.07 0.35 -6.08
CA TYR A 94 -1.41 -1.02 -6.33
C TYR A 94 -0.20 -1.96 -6.17
N LEU A 95 -0.27 -2.90 -5.23
CA LEU A 95 0.81 -3.83 -4.93
C LEU A 95 0.36 -5.29 -5.11
N LYS A 96 0.87 -5.99 -6.14
CA LYS A 96 0.70 -7.44 -6.33
C LYS A 96 1.65 -8.21 -5.43
N ILE A 97 1.12 -9.03 -4.55
CA ILE A 97 1.91 -9.90 -3.69
C ILE A 97 1.66 -11.34 -4.14
N ALA A 98 2.63 -11.89 -4.87
CA ALA A 98 2.61 -13.28 -5.30
C ALA A 98 2.84 -14.24 -4.12
N PRO A 99 2.29 -15.48 -4.16
CA PRO A 99 2.51 -16.50 -3.13
C PRO A 99 3.98 -16.77 -2.82
N PHE A 100 4.85 -16.64 -3.82
CA PHE A 100 6.30 -16.77 -3.64
C PHE A 100 6.83 -15.90 -2.50
N TYR A 101 6.43 -14.63 -2.40
CA TYR A 101 6.92 -13.74 -1.34
C TYR A 101 6.41 -14.17 0.04
N VAL A 102 5.12 -14.52 0.14
CA VAL A 102 4.49 -14.93 1.40
C VAL A 102 5.14 -16.20 1.98
N LEU A 103 5.51 -17.14 1.09
CA LEU A 103 6.10 -18.42 1.46
C LEU A 103 7.59 -18.33 1.78
N ASN A 104 8.34 -17.44 1.12
CA ASN A 104 9.81 -17.43 1.19
C ASN A 104 10.38 -16.27 2.02
N GLU A 105 9.62 -15.19 2.23
CA GLU A 105 10.10 -14.03 2.98
C GLU A 105 9.66 -14.10 4.45
N PRO A 106 10.57 -13.89 5.41
CA PRO A 106 10.22 -13.84 6.82
C PRO A 106 9.50 -12.52 7.15
N ASN A 107 8.53 -12.59 8.06
CA ASN A 107 7.87 -11.44 8.71
C ASN A 107 7.61 -10.25 7.76
N LEU A 108 6.76 -10.49 6.76
CA LEU A 108 6.34 -9.45 5.83
C LEU A 108 5.56 -8.36 6.58
N ILE A 109 5.96 -7.11 6.37
CA ILE A 109 5.30 -5.92 6.90
C ILE A 109 4.87 -5.04 5.72
N LEU A 110 3.57 -4.82 5.61
CA LEU A 110 2.97 -3.89 4.67
C LEU A 110 2.95 -2.49 5.32
N LEU A 111 3.44 -1.51 4.58
CA LEU A 111 3.48 -0.11 4.94
C LEU A 111 2.64 0.70 3.95
N VAL A 112 1.74 1.53 4.45
CA VAL A 112 0.93 2.43 3.62
C VAL A 112 0.98 3.83 4.22
N GLY A 113 1.32 4.82 3.40
CA GLY A 113 1.34 6.22 3.81
C GLY A 113 1.91 7.14 2.74
N PRO A 114 1.97 8.46 3.01
CA PRO A 114 2.56 9.40 2.06
C PRO A 114 4.01 9.08 1.73
N ASP A 115 4.41 9.21 0.47
CA ASP A 115 5.76 8.88 -0.02
C ASP A 115 6.86 9.61 0.76
N THR A 116 6.63 10.88 1.11
CA THR A 116 7.57 11.66 1.93
C THR A 116 7.80 11.06 3.31
N VAL A 117 6.75 10.50 3.90
CA VAL A 117 6.76 9.85 5.21
C VAL A 117 7.40 8.46 5.12
N ILE A 118 7.09 7.68 4.07
CA ILE A 118 7.76 6.40 3.79
C ILE A 118 9.27 6.59 3.62
N LYS A 119 9.70 7.60 2.86
CA LYS A 119 11.13 7.94 2.70
C LYS A 119 11.81 8.29 4.02
N LYS A 120 11.13 9.07 4.87
CA LYS A 120 11.62 9.40 6.21
C LYS A 120 11.77 8.15 7.08
N PHE A 121 10.78 7.25 7.06
CA PHE A 121 10.85 5.98 7.75
C PHE A 121 12.04 5.13 7.32
N VAL A 122 12.27 5.01 6.01
CA VAL A 122 13.45 4.30 5.48
C VAL A 122 14.73 4.92 6.03
N GLY A 123 14.85 6.26 6.00
CA GLY A 123 15.99 6.95 6.59
C GLY A 123 16.18 6.71 8.09
N ASP A 124 15.10 6.63 8.86
CA ASP A 124 15.15 6.36 10.31
C ASP A 124 15.51 4.91 10.64
N ILE A 125 15.09 3.96 9.80
CA ILE A 125 15.46 2.54 9.89
C ILE A 125 16.97 2.37 9.63
N GLU A 126 17.49 3.00 8.57
CA GLU A 126 18.92 2.97 8.22
C GLU A 126 19.78 3.58 9.34
N LYS A 127 19.39 4.76 9.86
CA LYS A 127 20.10 5.43 10.98
C LYS A 127 20.20 4.56 12.23
N LYS A 128 19.21 3.70 12.47
CA LYS A 128 19.17 2.79 13.62
C LYS A 128 19.83 1.44 13.35
N GLY A 129 20.39 1.22 12.15
CA GLY A 129 21.05 -0.02 11.76
C GLY A 129 20.12 -1.24 11.76
N ILE A 130 18.81 -1.02 11.58
CA ILE A 130 17.82 -2.09 11.59
C ILE A 130 17.85 -2.77 10.23
N LYS A 131 18.09 -4.09 10.22
CA LYS A 131 18.14 -4.88 8.97
C LYS A 131 16.73 -5.19 8.47
N TYR A 132 16.48 -4.90 7.21
CA TYR A 132 15.25 -5.25 6.48
C TYR A 132 15.60 -5.51 5.01
N SER A 133 14.68 -6.13 4.29
CA SER A 133 14.73 -6.29 2.84
C SER A 133 13.54 -5.58 2.22
N PHE A 134 13.81 -4.77 1.20
CA PHE A 134 12.79 -4.12 0.40
C PHE A 134 12.28 -5.12 -0.65
N ILE A 135 10.98 -5.42 -0.64
CA ILE A 135 10.41 -6.49 -1.46
C ILE A 135 9.68 -5.91 -2.67
N LEU A 136 8.68 -5.06 -2.43
CA LEU A 136 7.86 -4.45 -3.48
C LEU A 136 7.45 -3.03 -3.07
N GLU A 137 7.32 -2.13 -4.03
CA GLU A 137 6.72 -0.82 -3.83
C GLU A 137 5.86 -0.45 -5.03
N ASP A 138 4.78 0.27 -4.76
CA ASP A 138 4.03 1.00 -5.77
C ASP A 138 3.50 2.31 -5.18
N LYS A 139 3.26 3.29 -6.07
CA LYS A 139 2.83 4.64 -5.71
C LYS A 139 1.58 5.03 -6.48
N THR A 140 0.84 5.98 -5.90
CA THR A 140 -0.29 6.58 -6.59
C THR A 140 0.20 7.31 -7.85
N THR A 141 -0.56 7.18 -8.93
CA THR A 141 -0.36 7.95 -10.17
C THR A 141 -1.09 9.30 -10.11
N GLY A 142 -2.10 9.42 -9.24
CA GLY A 142 -2.76 10.66 -8.87
C GLY A 142 -2.40 11.13 -7.46
N PHE A 143 -2.92 12.29 -7.10
CA PHE A 143 -2.77 12.84 -5.75
C PHE A 143 -3.98 12.48 -4.89
N ILE A 144 -3.73 12.32 -3.59
CA ILE A 144 -4.81 12.13 -2.63
C ILE A 144 -5.33 13.44 -2.07
N GLU A 145 -6.60 13.44 -1.68
CA GLU A 145 -7.26 14.63 -1.16
C GLU A 145 -6.65 15.11 0.17
N THR A 146 -6.45 16.42 0.23
CA THR A 146 -5.96 17.11 1.42
C THR A 146 -6.90 18.23 1.83
N ASP A 147 -7.38 18.18 3.08
CA ASP A 147 -8.26 19.18 3.67
C ASP A 147 -7.49 20.12 4.62
N VAL A 148 -7.76 21.42 4.60
CA VAL A 148 -7.20 22.34 5.60
C VAL A 148 -8.11 22.40 6.82
N TYR A 149 -7.61 22.02 8.00
CA TYR A 149 -8.43 22.06 9.22
C TYR A 149 -8.58 23.49 9.77
N MET A 150 -7.58 24.36 9.55
CA MET A 150 -7.59 25.72 10.10
C MET A 150 -8.70 26.61 9.52
N THR A 151 -9.15 26.33 8.28
CA THR A 151 -10.16 27.17 7.60
C THR A 151 -11.58 26.98 8.13
N ASN A 152 -11.85 25.89 8.86
CA ASN A 152 -13.15 25.68 9.50
C ASN A 152 -13.46 26.72 10.60
N ARG A 153 -12.46 27.43 11.12
CA ARG A 153 -12.62 28.54 12.08
C ARG A 153 -12.45 29.93 11.45
N LEU A 154 -12.13 30.01 10.15
CA LEU A 154 -11.91 31.28 9.47
C LEU A 154 -13.22 31.81 8.85
N PRO A 155 -13.41 33.14 8.77
CA PRO A 155 -14.51 33.74 8.01
C PRO A 155 -14.52 33.26 6.56
N LYS A 156 -15.72 33.08 5.98
CA LYS A 156 -15.92 32.56 4.60
C LYS A 156 -15.03 33.22 3.55
N LEU A 157 -14.79 34.52 3.68
CA LEU A 157 -13.95 35.29 2.74
C LEU A 157 -12.50 34.79 2.71
N VAL A 158 -11.90 34.55 3.89
CA VAL A 158 -10.52 34.09 4.03
C VAL A 158 -10.41 32.61 3.63
N ARG A 159 -11.40 31.81 4.04
CA ARG A 159 -11.51 30.39 3.66
C ARG A 159 -11.50 30.19 2.14
N ASN A 160 -12.28 30.99 1.41
CA ASN A 160 -12.39 30.86 -0.06
C ASN A 160 -11.08 31.17 -0.80
N VAL A 161 -10.17 31.95 -0.19
CA VAL A 161 -8.86 32.28 -0.77
C VAL A 161 -7.81 31.24 -0.39
N ILE A 162 -7.86 30.72 0.84
CA ILE A 162 -6.85 29.79 1.38
C ILE A 162 -7.12 28.34 0.96
N ASP A 163 -8.38 27.87 1.00
CA ASP A 163 -8.73 26.48 0.69
C ASP A 163 -8.14 26.00 -0.66
N PRO A 164 -8.24 26.76 -1.77
CA PRO A 164 -7.67 26.34 -3.06
C PRO A 164 -6.14 26.17 -3.05
N LEU A 165 -5.41 26.99 -2.28
CA LEU A 165 -3.93 26.95 -2.25
C LEU A 165 -3.40 25.69 -1.56
N PHE A 166 -4.17 25.13 -0.64
CA PHE A 166 -3.79 23.95 0.13
C PHE A 166 -4.52 22.68 -0.29
N LYS A 167 -5.70 22.78 -0.93
CA LYS A 167 -6.31 21.63 -1.63
C LYS A 167 -5.44 21.14 -2.80
N MET A 168 -4.51 21.96 -3.26
CA MET A 168 -3.51 21.63 -4.29
C MET A 168 -2.20 21.07 -3.72
N THR A 169 -2.10 20.74 -2.42
CA THR A 169 -0.94 19.95 -1.97
C THR A 169 -1.08 18.52 -2.42
N ASP A 170 -0.57 18.29 -3.61
CA ASP A 170 -0.33 17.04 -4.29
C ASP A 170 0.41 16.04 -3.37
N VAL A 171 -0.32 15.12 -2.71
CA VAL A 171 0.26 14.06 -1.89
C VAL A 171 0.26 12.75 -2.65
N VAL A 172 1.46 12.20 -2.88
CA VAL A 172 1.63 10.84 -3.40
C VAL A 172 1.59 9.85 -2.23
N LEU A 173 0.79 8.79 -2.34
CA LEU A 173 0.86 7.67 -1.42
C LEU A 173 1.81 6.60 -1.96
N SER A 174 2.48 5.92 -1.05
CA SER A 174 3.27 4.73 -1.34
C SER A 174 2.74 3.55 -0.53
N THR A 175 2.65 2.41 -1.21
CA THR A 175 2.46 1.09 -0.62
C THR A 175 3.77 0.34 -0.73
N LEU A 176 4.31 -0.11 0.40
CA LEU A 176 5.62 -0.72 0.49
C LEU A 176 5.53 -2.03 1.27
N LEU A 177 6.01 -3.10 0.67
CA LEU A 177 6.20 -4.40 1.34
C LEU A 177 7.67 -4.58 1.68
N ILE A 178 7.95 -4.79 2.96
CA ILE A 178 9.29 -5.15 3.46
C ILE A 178 9.27 -6.50 4.15
N SER A 179 10.44 -7.12 4.24
CA SER A 179 10.71 -8.27 5.09
C SER A 179 11.71 -7.89 6.17
N THR A 180 11.57 -8.43 7.38
CA THR A 180 12.52 -8.19 8.47
C THR A 180 12.70 -9.41 9.37
N GLY A 181 13.78 -9.42 10.15
CA GLY A 181 13.99 -10.43 11.19
C GLY A 181 13.00 -10.25 12.35
N GLU A 182 12.70 -11.32 13.07
CA GLU A 182 11.71 -11.33 14.16
C GLU A 182 12.03 -10.29 15.24
N ASP A 183 13.32 -10.20 15.62
CA ASP A 183 13.83 -9.23 16.60
C ASP A 183 13.63 -7.75 16.22
N ASN A 184 13.38 -7.49 14.92
CA ASN A 184 13.24 -6.15 14.37
C ASN A 184 11.78 -5.73 14.17
N ILE A 185 10.81 -6.66 14.18
CA ILE A 185 9.38 -6.36 13.94
C ILE A 185 8.90 -5.23 14.84
N LYS A 186 9.16 -5.34 16.16
CA LYS A 186 8.71 -4.33 17.14
C LYS A 186 9.30 -2.95 16.85
N LYS A 187 10.60 -2.88 16.56
CA LYS A 187 11.31 -1.62 16.25
C LYS A 187 10.80 -1.00 14.96
N VAL A 188 10.57 -1.81 13.93
CA VAL A 188 9.98 -1.39 12.66
C VAL A 188 8.60 -0.76 12.89
N LYS A 189 7.72 -1.44 13.64
CA LYS A 189 6.38 -0.93 13.96
C LYS A 189 6.42 0.34 14.79
N GLU A 190 7.34 0.45 15.76
CA GLU A 190 7.53 1.67 16.55
C GLU A 190 7.95 2.86 15.68
N ILE A 191 8.86 2.65 14.73
CA ILE A 191 9.32 3.72 13.82
C ILE A 191 8.20 4.09 12.84
N ALA A 192 7.48 3.11 12.29
CA ALA A 192 6.31 3.35 11.45
C ALA A 192 5.26 4.19 12.19
N LYS A 193 4.94 3.82 13.44
CA LYS A 193 4.02 4.58 14.30
C LYS A 193 4.52 6.00 14.56
N SER A 194 5.80 6.19 14.85
CA SER A 194 6.37 7.53 15.06
C SER A 194 6.33 8.42 13.81
N ASN A 195 6.35 7.81 12.63
CA ASN A 195 6.21 8.48 11.36
C ASN A 195 4.74 8.56 10.90
N GLN A 196 3.76 8.07 11.68
CA GLN A 196 2.35 8.04 11.29
C GLN A 196 2.08 7.21 10.02
N ILE A 197 2.87 6.15 9.81
CA ILE A 197 2.68 5.17 8.73
C ILE A 197 1.81 4.05 9.25
N PHE A 198 0.85 3.62 8.43
CA PHE A 198 0.11 2.41 8.72
C PHE A 198 1.00 1.19 8.44
N ALA A 199 1.19 0.33 9.44
CA ALA A 199 2.05 -0.83 9.37
C ALA A 199 1.32 -2.09 9.83
N LEU A 200 1.25 -3.08 8.95
CA LEU A 200 0.52 -4.32 9.18
C LEU A 200 1.42 -5.53 8.91
N GLU A 201 1.44 -6.47 9.85
CA GLU A 201 2.13 -7.74 9.67
C GLU A 201 1.28 -8.59 8.72
N PHE A 202 1.77 -8.81 7.51
CA PHE A 202 0.98 -9.35 6.41
C PHE A 202 0.44 -10.76 6.71
N LYS A 203 1.21 -11.57 7.43
CA LYS A 203 0.79 -12.93 7.81
C LYS A 203 -0.38 -12.98 8.80
N LYS A 204 -0.55 -11.95 9.65
CA LYS A 204 -1.69 -11.93 10.59
C LYS A 204 -3.03 -11.81 9.88
N ILE A 205 -3.04 -11.15 8.73
CA ILE A 205 -4.22 -11.04 7.85
C ILE A 205 -4.60 -12.40 7.25
N LEU A 206 -3.63 -13.32 7.12
CA LEU A 206 -3.86 -14.66 6.56
C LEU A 206 -4.36 -15.65 7.62
N GLU A 207 -4.15 -15.36 8.89
CA GLU A 207 -4.45 -16.23 10.02
C GLU A 207 -5.79 -15.86 10.71
N GLU A 208 -6.37 -14.69 10.39
CA GLU A 208 -7.73 -14.31 10.81
C GLU A 208 -8.78 -14.98 9.88
N GLU A 209 -8.96 -16.31 10.04
CA GLU A 209 -10.14 -17.08 9.59
C GLU A 209 -11.02 -17.50 10.79
#